data_AF-A0A0T2I9T0-F1
#
_entry.id   AF-A0A0T2I9T0-F1
#
_cell.length_a   1.000
_cell.length_b   1.000
_cell.length_c   1.000
_cell.angle_alpha   90.00
_cell.angle_beta   90.00
_cell.angle_gamma   90.00
#
_symmetry.space_group_name_H-M   'P 1'
#
loop_
_entity.id
_entity.type
_entity.pdbx_description
1 polymer ?
#
loop_
_entity_poly.entity_id
_entity_poly.type
_entity_poly.pdbx_seq_one_letter_code
_entity_poly.pdbx_strand_id
1 'polypeptide(L)'
;MEVDGVDASLQPLIDRAITDLADRVGVPPDEVVVEAAASVTWSDSSCGCPQPDRSYAQGPVDGAYVRLRAGGRVFHFHGGGGRPIFLCDG
;
A
#
# COMPACT_ATOMS: atom_id res chain seq x y z
N MET A 1 0.85 -3.29 14.17
CA MET A 1 -0.57 -2.92 14.06
C MET A 1 -1.22 -4.00 13.23
N GLU A 2 -1.97 -4.90 13.87
CA GLU A 2 -2.77 -5.91 13.16
C GLU A 2 -3.96 -5.18 12.52
N VAL A 3 -3.93 -5.08 11.19
CA VAL A 3 -5.06 -4.59 10.40
C VAL A 3 -5.85 -5.81 9.93
N ASP A 4 -6.70 -6.35 10.80
CA ASP A 4 -7.66 -7.38 10.42
C ASP A 4 -8.90 -6.69 9.87
N GLY A 5 -8.90 -6.46 8.55
CA GLY A 5 -10.04 -5.86 7.87
C GLY A 5 -9.68 -5.01 6.65
N VAL A 6 -10.70 -4.77 5.83
CA VAL A 6 -10.62 -3.89 4.65
C VAL A 6 -11.50 -2.69 4.93
N ASP A 7 -10.88 -1.53 5.11
CA ASP A 7 -11.57 -0.25 5.23
C ASP A 7 -12.16 0.13 3.85
N ALA A 8 -13.49 0.03 3.75
CA ALA A 8 -14.22 0.33 2.51
C ALA A 8 -14.08 1.78 2.06
N SER A 9 -13.73 2.72 2.95
CA SER A 9 -13.47 4.12 2.55
C SER A 9 -12.24 4.26 1.66
N LEU A 10 -11.35 3.27 1.66
CA LEU A 10 -10.15 3.24 0.84
C LEU A 10 -10.35 2.56 -0.53
N GLN A 11 -11.58 2.21 -0.91
CA GLN A 11 -11.86 1.50 -2.16
C GLN A 11 -11.14 2.08 -3.40
N PRO A 12 -11.08 3.41 -3.62
CA PRO A 12 -10.36 3.96 -4.77
C PRO A 12 -8.85 3.66 -4.75
N LEU A 13 -8.24 3.59 -3.55
CA LEU A 13 -6.83 3.22 -3.39
C LEU A 13 -6.62 1.72 -3.54
N ILE A 14 -7.56 0.91 -3.04
CA ILE A 14 -7.57 -0.55 -3.19
C ILE A 14 -7.62 -0.90 -4.68
N ASP A 15 -8.56 -0.34 -5.44
CA ASP A 15 -8.72 -0.61 -6.88
C ASP A 15 -7.47 -0.22 -7.67
N ARG A 16 -6.84 0.90 -7.29
CA ARG A 16 -5.58 1.33 -7.91
C ARG A 16 -4.44 0.37 -7.60
N ALA A 17 -4.33 -0.09 -6.36
CA ALA A 17 -3.30 -1.05 -5.94
C ALA A 17 -3.51 -2.42 -6.61
N ILE A 18 -4.75 -2.89 -6.74
CA ILE A 18 -5.10 -4.12 -7.47
C ILE A 18 -4.66 -4.01 -8.93
N THR A 19 -5.04 -2.92 -9.61
CA THR A 19 -4.68 -2.71 -11.02
C THR A 19 -3.17 -2.68 -11.20
N ASP A 20 -2.46 -1.90 -10.37
CA ASP A 20 -1.00 -1.79 -10.43
C ASP A 20 -0.31 -3.14 -10.15
N LEU A 21 -0.81 -3.93 -9.19
CA LEU A 21 -0.27 -5.25 -8.91
C LEU A 21 -0.52 -6.24 -10.05
N ALA A 22 -1.75 -6.30 -10.54
CA ALA A 22 -2.17 -7.17 -11.63
C ALA A 22 -1.29 -6.97 -12.87
N ASP A 23 -1.08 -5.71 -13.27
CA ASP A 23 -0.21 -5.34 -14.39
C ASP A 23 1.25 -5.76 -14.17
N ARG A 24 1.78 -5.61 -12.95
CA ARG A 24 3.17 -5.96 -12.62
C ARG A 24 3.46 -7.45 -12.65
N VAL A 25 2.53 -8.25 -12.13
CA VAL A 25 2.73 -9.70 -11.96
C VAL A 25 2.08 -10.52 -13.08
N GLY A 26 1.35 -9.87 -14.00
CA GLY A 26 0.79 -10.49 -15.19
C GLY A 26 -0.39 -11.42 -14.90
N VAL A 27 -1.20 -11.10 -13.88
CA VAL A 27 -2.42 -11.84 -13.51
C VAL A 27 -3.64 -10.95 -13.72
N PRO A 28 -4.83 -11.52 -13.95
CA PRO A 28 -6.04 -10.71 -14.03
C PRO A 28 -6.38 -10.07 -12.66
N PRO A 29 -7.02 -8.89 -12.62
CA PRO A 29 -7.35 -8.19 -11.38
C PRO A 29 -8.20 -9.03 -10.40
N ASP A 30 -9.05 -9.93 -10.89
CA ASP A 30 -9.86 -10.82 -10.07
C ASP A 30 -9.06 -11.92 -9.34
N GLU A 31 -7.83 -12.20 -9.77
CA GLU A 31 -6.90 -13.09 -9.06
C GLU A 31 -6.14 -12.38 -7.92
N VAL A 32 -6.30 -11.06 -7.78
CA VAL A 32 -5.70 -10.29 -6.69
C VAL A 32 -6.61 -10.26 -5.48
N VAL A 33 -6.14 -10.81 -4.37
CA VAL A 33 -6.88 -10.87 -3.10
C VAL A 33 -6.47 -9.70 -2.21
N VAL A 34 -7.44 -8.91 -1.75
CA VAL A 34 -7.22 -7.87 -0.74
C VAL A 34 -7.23 -8.51 0.64
N GLU A 35 -6.10 -8.46 1.34
CA GLU A 35 -5.99 -9.02 2.68
C GLU A 35 -6.23 -7.99 3.78
N ALA A 36 -5.80 -6.75 3.54
CA ALA A 36 -6.02 -5.66 4.47
C ALA A 36 -6.01 -4.32 3.73
N ALA A 37 -6.78 -3.37 4.24
CA ALA A 37 -6.69 -1.97 3.84
C ALA A 37 -7.04 -1.10 5.04
N ALA A 38 -6.17 -0.15 5.39
CA ALA A 38 -6.39 0.73 6.54
C ALA A 38 -5.78 2.11 6.33
N SER A 39 -6.47 3.11 6.88
CA SER A 39 -5.90 4.45 7.05
C SER A 39 -4.87 4.41 8.16
N VAL A 40 -3.67 4.96 7.92
CA VAL A 40 -2.55 4.93 8.85
C VAL A 40 -1.88 6.30 8.95
N THR A 41 -1.20 6.55 10.05
CA THR A 41 -0.32 7.73 10.20
C THR A 41 1.12 7.26 10.26
N TRP A 42 1.92 7.65 9.27
CA TRP A 42 3.35 7.36 9.20
C TRP A 42 4.14 8.34 10.06
N SER A 43 5.28 7.90 10.60
CA SER A 43 6.14 8.75 11.44
C SER A 43 7.02 9.72 10.66
N ASP A 44 7.13 9.51 9.33
CA ASP A 44 7.91 10.36 8.43
C ASP A 44 7.39 10.28 6.98
N SER A 45 8.01 11.09 6.13
CA SER A 45 7.71 11.15 4.69
C SER A 45 8.30 9.98 3.88
N SER A 46 8.80 8.91 4.49
CA SER A 46 9.05 7.65 3.77
C SER A 46 7.76 6.86 3.55
N CYS A 47 6.71 7.17 4.32
CA CYS A 47 5.47 6.41 4.36
C CYS A 47 5.72 4.91 4.60
N GLY A 48 6.66 4.58 5.49
CA GLY A 48 7.02 3.20 5.82
C GLY A 48 7.80 2.47 4.73
N CYS A 49 8.24 3.18 3.67
CA CYS A 49 9.04 2.62 2.58
C CYS A 49 10.35 3.41 2.36
N PRO A 50 11.29 3.34 3.32
CA PRO A 50 12.55 4.07 3.21
C PRO A 50 13.44 3.45 2.14
N GLN A 51 13.99 4.29 1.27
CA GLN A 51 15.05 3.93 0.34
C GLN A 51 16.41 4.17 1.02
N PRO A 52 17.41 3.32 0.76
CA PRO A 52 18.77 3.61 1.20
C PRO A 52 19.23 4.94 0.59
N ASP A 53 20.15 5.64 1.26
CA ASP A 53 20.73 6.93 0.83
C ASP A 53 19.81 8.18 0.80
N ARG A 54 18.50 8.02 1.06
CA ARG A 54 17.55 9.12 1.17
C ARG A 54 17.38 9.62 2.61
N SER A 55 17.21 10.93 2.75
CA SER A 55 16.72 11.56 3.98
C SER A 55 15.23 11.88 3.86
N TYR A 56 14.47 11.56 4.91
CA TYR A 56 13.02 11.77 4.97
C TYR A 56 12.65 12.81 6.03
N ALA A 57 11.70 13.66 5.69
CA ALA A 57 11.17 14.65 6.63
C ALA A 57 10.42 13.92 7.75
N GLN A 58 10.77 14.24 8.99
CA GLN A 58 10.15 13.64 10.17
C GLN A 58 8.82 14.30 10.49
N GLY A 59 7.86 13.54 11.03
CA GLY A 59 6.57 14.04 11.47
C GLY A 59 5.39 13.19 10.98
N PRO A 60 4.22 13.34 11.61
CA PRO A 60 3.04 12.56 11.24
C PRO A 60 2.62 12.84 9.81
N VAL A 61 2.47 11.77 9.02
CA VAL A 61 1.98 11.82 7.65
C VAL A 61 0.77 10.90 7.52
N ASP A 62 -0.40 11.48 7.28
CA ASP A 62 -1.60 10.71 6.98
C ASP A 62 -1.43 9.94 5.67
N GLY A 63 -1.91 8.71 5.68
CA GLY A 63 -1.69 7.77 4.59
C GLY A 63 -2.58 6.55 4.63
N ALA A 64 -2.25 5.60 3.77
CA ALA A 64 -2.97 4.34 3.62
C ALA A 64 -1.98 3.19 3.51
N TYR A 65 -2.36 2.06 4.08
CA TYR A 65 -1.67 0.78 3.94
C TYR A 65 -2.65 -0.23 3.35
N VAL A 66 -2.25 -0.88 2.26
CA VAL A 66 -3.01 -1.94 1.61
C VAL A 66 -2.11 -3.17 1.47
N ARG A 67 -2.61 -4.33 1.87
CA ARG A 67 -1.92 -5.62 1.71
C ARG A 67 -2.70 -6.47 0.72
N LEU A 68 -2.03 -6.86 -0.36
CA LEU A 68 -2.59 -7.67 -1.44
C LEU A 68 -1.86 -9.01 -1.53
N ARG A 69 -2.56 -10.04 -1.99
CA ARG A 69 -1.98 -11.33 -2.33
C ARG A 69 -2.28 -11.69 -3.79
N ALA A 70 -1.26 -12.09 -4.54
CA ALA A 70 -1.38 -12.59 -5.90
C ALA A 70 -0.35 -13.71 -6.13
N GLY A 71 -0.76 -14.80 -6.80
CA GLY A 71 0.14 -15.92 -7.09
C GLY A 71 0.83 -16.52 -5.85
N GLY A 72 0.17 -16.51 -4.69
CA GLY A 72 0.72 -17.00 -3.43
C GLY A 72 1.74 -16.07 -2.74
N ARG A 73 2.00 -14.88 -3.29
CA ARG A 73 2.90 -13.87 -2.70
C ARG A 73 2.11 -12.70 -2.13
N VAL A 74 2.61 -12.11 -1.06
CA VAL A 74 2.02 -10.93 -0.41
C VAL A 74 2.80 -9.68 -0.83
N PHE A 75 2.06 -8.62 -1.13
CA PHE A 75 2.57 -7.33 -1.59
C PHE A 75 2.00 -6.22 -0.70
N HIS A 76 2.81 -5.21 -0.41
CA HIS A 76 2.43 -4.10 0.45
C HIS A 76 2.39 -2.80 -0.36
N PHE A 77 1.28 -2.09 -0.27
CA PHE A 77 1.03 -0.86 -0.97
C PHE A 77 0.85 0.26 0.04
N HIS A 78 1.65 1.30 -0.08
CA HIS A 78 1.68 2.42 0.85
C HIS A 78 1.27 3.70 0.13
N GLY A 79 0.57 4.58 0.82
CA GLY A 79 0.21 5.91 0.34
C GLY A 79 0.33 6.93 1.46
N GLY A 80 0.46 8.21 1.13
CA GLY A 80 0.51 9.29 2.13
C GLY A 80 1.35 10.48 1.69
N GLY A 81 1.14 11.63 2.32
CA GLY A 81 1.86 12.87 1.97
C GLY A 81 1.51 13.43 0.59
N GLY A 82 0.26 13.22 0.14
CA GLY A 82 -0.27 13.77 -1.11
C GLY A 82 0.10 13.01 -2.38
N ARG A 83 0.84 11.91 -2.29
CA ARG A 83 1.17 11.03 -3.43
C ARG A 83 0.18 9.88 -3.60
N PRO A 84 0.04 9.34 -4.82
CA PRO A 84 -0.71 8.11 -5.08
C PRO A 84 -0.18 6.92 -4.29
N ILE A 85 -1.01 5.90 -4.13
CA ILE A 85 -0.62 4.61 -3.56
C ILE A 85 0.43 3.93 -4.45
N PHE A 86 1.46 3.33 -3.84
CA PHE A 86 2.60 2.72 -4.53
C PHE A 86 3.02 1.42 -3.86
N LEU A 87 3.58 0.49 -4.64
CA LEU A 87 4.14 -0.75 -4.12
C LEU A 87 5.41 -0.48 -3.31
N CYS A 88 5.45 -1.01 -2.09
CA CYS A 88 6.63 -1.11 -1.24
C CYS A 88 7.07 -2.58 -1.17
N ASP A 89 7.99 -2.95 -2.07
CA ASP A 89 8.73 -4.22 -2.03
C ASP A 89 10.07 -3.88 -1.36
N GLY A 90 10.29 -4.40 -0.14
CA GLY A 90 11.39 -4.00 0.73
C GLY A 90 12.79 -4.24 0.18
#